data_AF-A0A6G0MU96-F1
#
_entry.id   AF-A0A6G0MU96-F1
#
_cell.length_a   1.000
_cell.length_b   1.000
_cell.length_c   1.000
_cell.angle_alpha   90.00
_cell.angle_beta   90.00
_cell.angle_gamma   90.00
#
_symmetry.space_group_name_H-M   'P 1'
#
loop_
_entity.id
_entity.type
_entity.pdbx_description
1 polymer ?
#
loop_
_entity_poly.entity_id
_entity_poly.type
_entity_poly.pdbx_seq_one_letter_code
_entity_poly.pdbx_strand_id
1 'polypeptide(L)'
;MARARPKGRSSRGGVGRHVQQYKVNSEPVIKKLAVINYLAVVRKMRATIEHFYPNRAATAYNSKRTTILRWARNRNKLEAAAAAGKGEHKKVRNRGVATILSAENEAERLAGVSWL
;
A
#
# COMPACT_ATOMS: atom_id res chain seq x y z
N MET A 1 0.31 59.99 -2.61
CA MET A 1 -0.79 59.18 -3.18
C MET A 1 -0.38 57.70 -3.18
N ALA A 2 -1.12 56.83 -2.50
CA ALA A 2 -0.79 55.40 -2.41
C ALA A 2 -1.25 54.66 -3.67
N ARG A 3 -0.35 53.86 -4.28
CA ARG A 3 -0.65 53.07 -5.49
C ARG A 3 -1.59 51.91 -5.14
N ALA A 4 -2.68 51.78 -5.90
CA ALA A 4 -3.63 50.68 -5.75
C ALA A 4 -2.98 49.33 -6.09
N ARG A 5 -3.30 48.29 -5.31
CA ARG A 5 -2.79 46.92 -5.55
C ARG A 5 -3.36 46.37 -6.87
N PRO A 6 -2.54 45.70 -7.71
CA PRO A 6 -3.02 45.12 -8.95
C PRO A 6 -4.07 44.04 -8.68
N LYS A 7 -5.13 44.02 -9.49
CA LYS A 7 -6.22 43.04 -9.39
C LYS A 7 -5.65 41.65 -9.72
N GLY A 8 -5.68 40.73 -8.75
CA GLY A 8 -5.19 39.36 -8.92
C GLY A 8 -5.94 38.61 -10.02
N ARG A 9 -5.32 37.54 -10.54
CA ARG A 9 -5.91 36.68 -11.58
C ARG A 9 -7.23 36.09 -11.09
N SER A 10 -8.32 36.30 -11.83
CA SER A 10 -9.59 35.63 -11.54
C SER A 10 -9.42 34.11 -11.63
N SER A 11 -9.94 33.39 -10.63
CA SER A 11 -9.96 31.93 -10.65
C SER A 11 -10.73 31.46 -11.90
N ARG A 12 -10.06 30.72 -12.78
CA ARG A 12 -10.74 29.95 -13.82
C ARG A 12 -11.47 28.82 -13.09
N GLY A 13 -12.74 29.03 -12.77
CA GLY A 13 -13.58 28.04 -12.08
C GLY A 13 -13.40 26.67 -12.73
N GLY A 14 -12.82 25.73 -11.98
CA GLY A 14 -12.70 24.33 -12.36
C GLY A 14 -13.71 23.49 -11.58
N VAL A 15 -14.07 22.33 -12.12
CA VAL A 15 -14.71 21.26 -11.35
C VAL A 15 -13.92 21.13 -10.05
N GLY A 16 -14.58 21.27 -8.90
CA GLY A 16 -13.92 21.41 -7.60
C GLY A 16 -12.90 20.31 -7.28
N ARG A 17 -12.27 20.38 -6.10
CA ARG A 17 -11.27 19.37 -5.70
C ARG A 17 -11.82 17.94 -5.86
N HIS A 18 -11.09 17.10 -6.59
CA HIS A 18 -11.38 15.68 -6.69
C HIS A 18 -11.44 15.08 -5.28
N VAL A 19 -12.60 14.53 -4.91
CA VAL A 19 -12.82 13.94 -3.59
C VAL A 19 -11.91 12.73 -3.43
N GLN A 20 -11.03 12.77 -2.43
CA GLN A 20 -10.08 11.69 -2.16
C GLN A 20 -10.84 10.45 -1.67
N GLN A 21 -10.76 9.35 -2.43
CA GLN A 21 -11.33 8.07 -2.02
C GLN A 21 -10.28 7.25 -1.27
N TYR A 22 -10.55 6.89 -0.01
CA TYR A 22 -9.66 6.07 0.83
C TYR A 22 -9.83 4.56 0.59
N LYS A 23 -9.93 4.11 -0.67
CA LYS A 23 -10.05 2.69 -1.02
C LYS A 23 -8.67 2.07 -1.23
N VAL A 24 -8.24 1.16 -0.35
CA VAL A 24 -6.94 0.45 -0.47
C VAL A 24 -7.15 -0.93 -1.09
N ASN A 25 -6.97 -1.02 -2.41
CA ASN A 25 -6.93 -2.28 -3.15
C ASN A 25 -5.53 -2.91 -3.13
N SER A 26 -5.07 -3.34 -1.95
CA SER A 26 -3.77 -4.03 -1.82
C SER A 26 -3.92 -5.34 -1.06
N GLU A 27 -3.08 -6.32 -1.43
CA GLU A 27 -3.04 -7.64 -0.81
C GLU A 27 -2.21 -7.61 0.48
N PRO A 28 -2.51 -8.47 1.47
CA PRO A 28 -1.65 -8.65 2.65
C PRO A 28 -0.28 -9.22 2.25
N VAL A 29 0.73 -9.01 3.10
CA VAL A 29 2.11 -9.48 2.87
C VAL A 29 2.15 -11.00 2.70
N ILE A 30 1.41 -11.76 3.51
CA ILE A 30 1.35 -13.23 3.44
C ILE A 30 0.89 -13.69 2.05
N LYS A 31 -0.18 -13.10 1.52
CA LYS A 31 -0.67 -13.45 0.18
C LYS A 31 0.33 -13.06 -0.91
N LYS A 32 1.00 -11.92 -0.79
CA LYS A 32 2.07 -11.52 -1.71
C LYS A 32 3.20 -12.56 -1.72
N LEU A 33 3.59 -13.07 -0.55
CA LEU A 33 4.60 -14.11 -0.40
C LEU A 33 4.15 -15.45 -1.00
N ALA A 34 2.92 -15.87 -0.74
CA ALA A 34 2.35 -17.08 -1.34
C ALA A 34 2.38 -17.04 -2.87
N VAL A 35 2.00 -15.90 -3.46
CA VAL A 35 2.00 -15.71 -4.93
C VAL A 35 3.41 -15.83 -5.51
N ILE A 36 4.41 -15.18 -4.91
CA ILE A 36 5.79 -15.23 -5.43
C ILE A 36 6.44 -16.60 -5.18
N ASN A 37 6.11 -17.30 -4.10
CA ASN A 37 6.58 -18.66 -3.83
C ASN A 37 6.01 -19.64 -4.87
N TYR A 38 4.72 -19.55 -5.17
CA TYR A 38 4.10 -20.35 -6.22
C TYR A 38 4.71 -20.06 -7.59
N LEU A 39 4.98 -18.78 -7.92
CA LEU A 39 5.64 -18.41 -9.16
C LEU A 39 7.05 -19.02 -9.26
N ALA A 40 7.80 -19.09 -8.16
CA ALA A 40 9.13 -19.69 -8.14
C ALA A 40 9.10 -21.19 -8.45
N VAL A 41 8.06 -21.91 -8.01
CA VAL A 41 7.86 -23.34 -8.28
C VAL A 41 7.36 -23.58 -9.70
N VAL A 42 6.28 -22.92 -10.10
CA VAL A 42 5.60 -23.18 -11.39
C VAL A 42 6.33 -22.54 -12.57
N ARG A 43 7.07 -21.44 -12.34
CA ARG A 43 7.81 -20.65 -13.33
C ARG A 43 6.96 -20.11 -14.50
N LYS A 44 5.62 -20.19 -14.40
CA LYS A 44 4.66 -19.69 -15.40
C LYS A 44 3.77 -18.62 -14.79
N MET A 45 3.90 -17.38 -15.30
CA MET A 45 3.16 -16.21 -14.80
C MET A 45 1.64 -16.30 -15.03
N ARG A 46 1.20 -16.78 -16.20
CA ARG A 46 -0.23 -16.93 -16.51
C ARG A 46 -0.92 -17.89 -15.55
N ALA A 47 -0.38 -19.10 -15.41
CA ALA A 47 -0.88 -20.09 -14.45
C ALA A 47 -0.88 -19.56 -13.01
N THR A 48 0.12 -18.77 -12.62
CA THR A 48 0.16 -18.15 -11.28
C THR A 48 -0.97 -17.14 -11.11
N ILE A 49 -1.26 -16.31 -12.11
CA ILE A 49 -2.34 -15.33 -12.05
C ILE A 49 -3.70 -16.03 -12.04
N GLU A 50 -3.90 -17.05 -12.87
CA GLU A 50 -5.13 -17.85 -12.90
C GLU A 50 -5.41 -18.53 -11.55
N HIS A 51 -4.36 -19.08 -10.91
CA HIS A 51 -4.50 -19.74 -9.60
C HIS A 51 -4.93 -18.78 -8.49
N PHE A 52 -4.32 -17.60 -8.37
CA PHE A 52 -4.62 -16.65 -7.28
C PHE A 52 -5.70 -15.62 -7.61
N TYR A 53 -6.02 -15.45 -8.90
CA TYR A 53 -6.94 -14.43 -9.41
C TYR A 53 -7.83 -14.97 -10.55
N PRO A 54 -8.66 -16.00 -10.29
CA PRO A 54 -9.41 -16.70 -11.34
C PRO A 54 -10.43 -15.79 -12.06
N ASN A 55 -11.11 -14.89 -11.33
CA ASN A 55 -12.20 -14.07 -11.87
C ASN A 55 -11.73 -12.74 -12.46
N ARG A 56 -10.51 -12.68 -13.00
CA ARG A 56 -9.89 -11.41 -13.40
C ARG A 56 -10.00 -11.17 -14.89
N ALA A 57 -10.38 -9.95 -15.26
CA ALA A 57 -10.44 -9.54 -16.67
C ALA A 57 -9.08 -9.67 -17.37
N ALA A 58 -9.09 -10.14 -18.62
CA ALA A 58 -7.88 -10.36 -19.43
C ALA A 58 -7.05 -9.08 -19.61
N THR A 59 -7.73 -7.93 -19.79
CA THR A 59 -7.11 -6.59 -19.90
C THR A 59 -6.24 -6.24 -18.70
N ALA A 60 -6.54 -6.82 -17.54
CA ALA A 60 -5.84 -6.51 -16.31
C ALA A 60 -4.54 -7.32 -16.15
N TYR A 61 -4.28 -8.33 -17.00
CA TYR A 61 -3.14 -9.26 -16.89
C TYR A 61 -1.81 -8.54 -16.68
N ASN A 62 -1.48 -7.59 -17.56
CA ASN A 62 -0.21 -6.86 -17.52
C ASN A 62 -0.02 -6.12 -16.20
N SER A 63 -1.07 -5.49 -15.67
CA SER A 63 -1.01 -4.80 -14.37
C SER A 63 -0.69 -5.74 -13.21
N LYS A 64 -1.17 -6.99 -13.24
CA LYS A 64 -0.85 -7.96 -12.18
C LYS A 64 0.51 -8.60 -12.38
N ARG A 65 0.88 -8.94 -13.62
CA ARG A 65 2.23 -9.41 -13.95
C ARG A 65 3.30 -8.45 -13.44
N THR A 66 3.19 -7.15 -13.75
CA THR A 66 4.16 -6.14 -13.30
C THR A 66 4.18 -6.00 -11.78
N THR A 67 3.01 -6.08 -11.14
CA THR A 67 2.88 -6.05 -9.67
C THR A 67 3.56 -7.25 -9.00
N ILE A 68 3.33 -8.47 -9.49
CA ILE A 68 3.95 -9.69 -8.97
C ILE A 68 5.46 -9.65 -9.15
N LEU A 69 5.95 -9.24 -10.33
CA LEU A 69 7.39 -9.08 -10.57
C LEU A 69 8.02 -8.05 -9.63
N ARG A 70 7.31 -6.94 -9.33
CA ARG A 70 7.76 -5.97 -8.33
C ARG A 70 7.84 -6.57 -6.93
N TRP A 71 6.89 -7.43 -6.54
CA TRP A 71 6.96 -8.14 -5.26
C TRP A 71 8.13 -9.11 -5.22
N ALA A 72 8.36 -9.87 -6.30
CA ALA A 72 9.50 -10.80 -6.39
C ALA A 72 10.85 -10.07 -6.22
N ARG A 73 11.03 -8.91 -6.87
CA ARG A 73 12.23 -8.07 -6.69
C ARG A 73 12.41 -7.54 -5.25
N ASN A 74 11.31 -7.37 -4.51
CA ASN A 74 11.31 -6.86 -3.14
C ASN A 74 11.01 -7.96 -2.11
N ARG A 75 11.27 -9.23 -2.45
CA ARG A 75 10.93 -10.39 -1.61
C ARG A 75 11.47 -10.26 -0.20
N ASN A 76 12.74 -9.90 -0.05
CA ASN A 76 13.40 -9.77 1.26
C ASN A 76 12.67 -8.78 2.19
N LYS A 77 12.10 -7.69 1.63
CA LYS A 77 11.32 -6.71 2.40
C LYS A 77 9.97 -7.28 2.86
N LEU A 78 9.36 -8.14 2.06
CA LEU A 78 8.12 -8.82 2.42
C LEU A 78 8.37 -9.89 3.48
N GLU A 79 9.46 -10.66 3.38
CA GLU A 79 9.86 -11.64 4.38
C GLU A 79 10.19 -10.97 5.72
N ALA A 80 10.97 -9.89 5.71
CA ALA A 80 11.25 -9.10 6.91
C ALA A 80 9.96 -8.55 7.56
N ALA A 81 9.00 -8.10 6.76
CA ALA A 81 7.71 -7.63 7.27
C ALA A 81 6.87 -8.77 7.87
N ALA A 82 6.85 -9.94 7.24
CA ALA A 82 6.16 -11.12 7.78
C ALA A 82 6.80 -11.57 9.11
N ALA A 83 8.14 -11.63 9.17
CA ALA A 83 8.87 -11.96 10.39
C ALA A 83 8.62 -10.95 11.52
N ALA A 84 8.43 -9.67 11.19
CA ALA A 84 8.07 -8.62 12.15
C ALA A 84 6.58 -8.64 12.57
N GLY A 85 5.83 -9.72 12.30
CA GLY A 85 4.42 -9.87 12.66
C GLY A 85 3.45 -9.06 11.78
N LYS A 86 3.92 -8.43 10.69
CA LYS A 86 3.11 -7.58 9.80
C LYS A 86 2.56 -8.34 8.58
N GLY A 87 2.33 -9.65 8.73
CA GLY A 87 1.88 -10.53 7.65
C GLY A 87 0.54 -10.12 7.03
N GLU A 88 -0.41 -9.70 7.88
CA GLU A 88 -1.75 -9.25 7.46
C GLU A 88 -1.78 -7.82 6.93
N HIS A 89 -0.67 -7.08 7.04
CA HIS A 89 -0.64 -5.68 6.63
C HIS A 89 -0.68 -5.56 5.11
N LYS A 90 -1.65 -4.79 4.61
CA LYS A 90 -1.74 -4.44 3.17
C LYS A 90 -0.63 -3.49 2.73
N LYS A 91 -0.16 -2.62 3.63
CA LYS A 91 0.98 -1.71 3.44
C LYS A 91 1.88 -1.75 4.66
N VAL A 92 3.17 -1.98 4.42
CA VAL A 92 4.22 -1.86 5.43
C VAL A 92 4.73 -0.42 5.37
N ARG A 93 4.63 0.32 6.48
CA ARG A 93 5.21 1.66 6.64
C ARG A 93 6.46 1.56 7.51
N ASN A 94 7.43 2.43 7.27
CA ASN A 94 8.56 2.59 8.17
C ASN A 94 8.04 3.06 9.53
N ARG A 95 8.67 2.57 10.60
CA ARG A 95 8.41 3.03 11.98
C ARG A 95 8.71 4.54 12.03
N GLY A 96 7.86 5.34 12.68
CA GLY A 96 8.01 6.81 12.76
C GLY A 96 7.42 7.61 11.59
N VAL A 97 6.72 6.98 10.64
CA VAL A 97 6.05 7.69 9.51
C VAL A 97 4.55 7.92 9.76
N ALA A 98 4.02 7.46 10.90
CA ALA A 98 2.70 7.89 11.36
C ALA A 98 2.85 9.25 12.04
N THR A 99 2.20 10.28 11.51
CA THR A 99 2.12 11.63 12.11
C THR A 99 1.26 11.66 13.38
N ILE A 100 1.12 10.53 14.08
CA ILE A 100 0.28 10.42 15.27
C ILE A 100 1.07 9.57 16.26
N LEU A 101 1.75 10.28 17.17
CA LEU A 101 2.43 9.83 18.39
C LEU A 101 3.91 9.43 18.27
N SER A 102 4.69 9.99 19.20
CA SER A 102 6.08 9.63 19.50
C SER A 102 6.18 8.19 20.02
N ALA A 103 7.34 7.58 19.90
CA ALA A 103 7.61 6.21 20.35
C ALA A 103 7.31 6.01 21.86
N GLU A 104 7.50 7.05 22.67
CA GLU A 104 7.16 7.03 24.11
C GLU A 104 5.66 6.86 24.34
N ASN A 105 4.83 7.60 23.59
CA ASN A 105 3.38 7.55 23.76
C ASN A 105 2.75 6.26 23.17
N GLU A 106 3.42 5.57 22.23
CA GLU A 106 3.02 4.22 21.82
C GLU A 106 3.23 3.21 22.96
N ALA A 107 4.32 3.33 23.72
CA ALA A 107 4.65 2.42 24.83
C ALA A 107 3.70 2.59 26.02
N GLU A 108 3.37 3.84 26.38
CA GLU A 108 2.43 4.16 27.45
C GLU A 108 1.02 3.59 27.19
N ARG A 109 0.55 3.65 25.93
CA ARG A 109 -0.75 3.09 25.55
C ARG A 109 -0.79 1.57 25.57
N LEU A 110 0.33 0.90 25.29
CA LEU A 110 0.43 -0.56 25.35
C LEU A 110 0.59 -1.07 26.80
N ALA A 111 1.21 -0.28 27.68
CA ALA A 111 1.28 -0.58 29.11
C ALA A 111 -0.09 -0.47 29.82
N GLY A 112 -0.98 0.39 29.31
CA GLY A 112 -2.34 0.56 29.84
C GLY A 112 -3.36 -0.51 29.40
N VAL A 113 -2.97 -1.48 28.56
CA VAL A 113 -3.81 -2.64 28.18
C VAL A 113 -3.18 -3.91 28.76
N SER A 114 -2.85 -3.87 30.06
CA SER A 114 -2.71 -5.08 30.86
C SER A 114 -4.10 -5.45 31.35
N TRP A 115 -4.71 -6.43 30.68
CA TRP A 115 -5.99 -7.01 31.09
C TRP A 115 -5.88 -7.56 32.52
N LEU A 116 -6.66 -6.99 33.45
CA LEU A 116 -7.35 -7.78 34.48
C LEU A 116 -8.61 -8.36 33.85
#